data_AF-A0A3A9F6Q2-F1
#
_entry.id   AF-A0A3A9F6Q2-F1
#
_cell.length_a   1.000
_cell.length_b   1.000
_cell.length_c   1.000
_cell.angle_alpha   90.00
_cell.angle_beta   90.00
_cell.angle_gamma   90.00
#
_symmetry.space_group_name_H-M   'P 1'
#
loop_
_entity.id
_entity.type
_entity.pdbx_description
1 polymer ?
#
loop_
_entity_poly.entity_id
_entity_poly.type
_entity_poly.pdbx_seq_one_letter_code
_entity_poly.pdbx_strand_id
1 'polypeptide(L)'
;MGRQNYMTITVADTVQDMFHEFVTKKGLTKTAALNDVLEMYMLAKDEKLYLELKKRYLHVESVRNMIADRDGKAEGTAEEFIFMKLGMSETADGDPLDGEETVRLYMEDERERGYTWFSTQSLYYGMNDARVKYYNKKIEGGTKVRILFAVNNENYDNDIAFSAEVLEVYSRKLPVGCPEDNGYPMAYDNEKARIWIKMRHIEEEKEINASMLQITSTGRDLKQTISNAQYHFGYVSFKRN
;
A
#
# COMPACT_ATOMS: atom_id res chain seq x y z
N MET A 1 -20.87 27.61 5.39
CA MET A 1 -19.73 26.85 4.85
C MET A 1 -20.27 25.53 4.32
N GLY A 2 -20.25 25.32 3.00
CA GLY A 2 -20.73 24.08 2.40
C GLY A 2 -19.82 22.92 2.77
N ARG A 3 -20.39 21.84 3.31
CA ARG A 3 -19.67 20.58 3.55
C ARG A 3 -19.16 20.06 2.20
N GLN A 4 -17.87 19.74 2.10
CA GLN A 4 -17.29 19.14 0.90
C GLN A 4 -18.09 17.88 0.50
N ASN A 5 -18.28 17.68 -0.81
CA ASN A 5 -18.94 16.53 -1.46
C ASN A 5 -20.49 16.53 -1.56
N TYR A 6 -21.16 17.67 -1.41
CA TYR A 6 -22.58 17.78 -1.79
C TYR A 6 -22.75 18.08 -3.28
N MET A 7 -23.52 17.24 -3.98
CA MET A 7 -23.98 17.52 -5.35
C MET A 7 -25.37 18.16 -5.29
N THR A 8 -25.48 19.40 -5.76
CA THR A 8 -26.77 20.08 -5.92
C THR A 8 -27.24 19.88 -7.36
N ILE A 9 -28.40 19.24 -7.54
CA ILE A 9 -29.03 19.05 -8.85
C ILE A 9 -30.26 19.96 -8.89
N THR A 10 -30.30 20.86 -9.86
CA THR A 10 -31.47 21.71 -10.11
C THR A 10 -32.42 21.00 -11.07
N VAL A 11 -33.66 20.80 -10.64
CA VAL A 11 -34.79 20.35 -11.47
C VAL A 11 -35.95 21.30 -11.25
N ALA A 12 -36.97 21.28 -12.12
CA ALA A 12 -38.18 22.07 -11.90
C ALA A 12 -38.87 21.64 -10.59
N ASP A 13 -39.38 22.60 -9.81
CA ASP A 13 -39.98 22.36 -8.49
C ASP A 13 -41.07 21.27 -8.53
N THR A 14 -41.92 21.30 -9.55
CA THR A 14 -42.97 20.28 -9.76
C THR A 14 -42.40 18.87 -9.90
N VAL A 15 -41.27 18.72 -10.59
CA VAL A 15 -40.61 17.41 -10.77
C VAL A 15 -39.95 16.96 -9.47
N GLN A 16 -39.41 17.89 -8.69
CA GLN A 16 -38.82 17.60 -7.38
C GLN A 16 -39.86 17.07 -6.40
N ASP A 17 -41.04 17.69 -6.36
CA ASP A 17 -42.15 17.27 -5.50
C ASP A 17 -42.69 15.90 -5.93
N MET A 18 -42.90 15.70 -7.25
CA MET A 18 -43.31 14.40 -7.79
C MET A 18 -42.30 13.29 -7.47
N PHE A 19 -41.00 13.55 -7.64
CA PHE A 19 -39.96 12.57 -7.32
C PHE A 19 -39.94 12.25 -5.83
N HIS A 20 -40.11 13.25 -4.97
CA HIS A 20 -40.19 13.05 -3.53
C HIS A 20 -41.36 12.15 -3.13
N GLU A 21 -42.55 12.43 -3.66
CA GLU A 21 -43.73 11.61 -3.40
C GLU A 21 -43.55 10.18 -3.92
N PHE A 22 -42.96 10.03 -5.12
CA PHE A 22 -42.69 8.73 -5.74
C PHE A 22 -41.79 7.84 -4.89
N VAL A 23 -40.61 8.34 -4.48
CA VAL A 23 -39.66 7.54 -3.68
C VAL A 23 -40.25 7.21 -2.31
N THR A 24 -41.03 8.13 -1.72
CA THR A 24 -41.69 7.93 -0.43
C THR A 24 -42.73 6.81 -0.51
N LYS A 25 -43.60 6.82 -1.53
CA LYS A 25 -44.59 5.74 -1.76
C LYS A 25 -43.96 4.39 -2.05
N LYS A 26 -42.74 4.36 -2.60
CA LYS A 26 -41.99 3.12 -2.89
C LYS A 26 -41.08 2.67 -1.76
N GLY A 27 -41.00 3.42 -0.65
CA GLY A 27 -40.10 3.10 0.47
C GLY A 27 -38.61 3.22 0.12
N LEU A 28 -38.27 4.03 -0.88
CA LEU A 28 -36.90 4.27 -1.33
C LEU A 28 -36.38 5.62 -0.80
N THR A 29 -35.06 5.74 -0.69
CA THR A 29 -34.42 7.03 -0.39
C THR A 29 -34.08 7.78 -1.68
N LYS A 30 -34.16 9.12 -1.64
CA LYS A 30 -33.74 9.97 -2.78
C LYS A 30 -32.29 9.69 -3.18
N THR A 31 -31.41 9.49 -2.19
CA THR A 31 -29.99 9.20 -2.39
C THR A 31 -29.76 7.89 -3.13
N ALA A 32 -30.45 6.81 -2.75
CA ALA A 32 -30.32 5.53 -3.44
C ALA A 32 -30.73 5.65 -4.91
N ALA A 33 -31.89 6.24 -5.18
CA ALA A 33 -32.38 6.43 -6.54
C ALA A 33 -31.48 7.34 -7.40
N LEU A 34 -30.90 8.40 -6.81
CA LEU A 34 -29.97 9.28 -7.53
C LEU A 34 -28.63 8.60 -7.84
N ASN A 35 -28.09 7.80 -6.91
CA ASN A 35 -26.87 7.04 -7.14
C ASN A 35 -27.04 6.05 -8.29
N ASP A 36 -28.18 5.34 -8.35
CA ASP A 36 -28.49 4.42 -9.43
C ASP A 36 -28.53 5.15 -10.79
N VAL A 37 -29.16 6.33 -10.86
CA VAL A 37 -29.22 7.13 -12.08
C VAL A 37 -27.84 7.64 -12.51
N LEU A 38 -27.00 8.08 -11.56
CA LEU A 38 -25.63 8.52 -11.86
C LEU A 38 -24.80 7.39 -12.44
N GLU A 39 -24.84 6.19 -11.84
CA GLU A 39 -24.14 5.01 -12.35
C GLU A 39 -24.66 4.59 -13.73
N MET A 40 -25.99 4.55 -13.92
CA MET A 40 -26.59 4.23 -15.22
C MET A 40 -26.24 5.24 -16.30
N TYR A 41 -26.21 6.53 -15.97
CA TYR A 41 -25.84 7.58 -16.92
C TYR A 41 -24.38 7.42 -17.37
N MET A 42 -23.44 7.25 -16.44
CA MET A 42 -22.03 7.07 -16.76
C MET A 42 -21.81 5.80 -17.61
N LEU A 43 -22.43 4.68 -17.21
CA LEU A 43 -22.36 3.42 -17.93
C LEU A 43 -22.94 3.53 -19.35
N ALA A 44 -24.11 4.18 -19.51
CA ALA A 44 -24.77 4.33 -20.81
C ALA A 44 -24.05 5.31 -21.75
N LYS A 45 -23.30 6.27 -21.22
CA LYS A 45 -22.55 7.25 -22.02
C LYS A 45 -21.23 6.68 -22.53
N ASP A 46 -20.46 6.04 -21.67
CA ASP A 46 -19.21 5.39 -22.03
C ASP A 46 -18.91 4.29 -21.00
N GLU A 47 -19.35 3.08 -21.31
CA GLU A 47 -19.13 1.91 -20.47
C GLU A 47 -17.64 1.68 -20.18
N LYS A 48 -16.77 1.87 -21.19
CA LYS A 48 -15.35 1.59 -21.06
C LYS A 48 -14.70 2.56 -20.09
N LEU A 49 -14.97 3.86 -20.25
CA LEU A 49 -14.46 4.90 -19.35
C LEU A 49 -15.02 4.75 -17.94
N TYR A 50 -16.32 4.48 -17.80
CA TYR A 50 -16.93 4.24 -16.48
C TYR A 50 -16.28 3.06 -15.76
N LEU A 51 -16.09 1.92 -16.44
CA LEU A 51 -15.44 0.76 -15.84
C LEU A 51 -13.97 1.02 -15.50
N GLU A 52 -13.25 1.80 -16.31
CA GLU A 52 -11.88 2.21 -16.00
C GLU A 52 -11.82 3.07 -14.74
N LEU A 53 -12.65 4.11 -14.67
CA LEU A 53 -12.73 4.99 -13.50
C LEU A 53 -13.17 4.21 -12.26
N LYS A 54 -14.21 3.37 -12.36
CA LYS A 54 -14.68 2.53 -11.26
C LYS A 54 -13.58 1.61 -10.74
N LYS A 55 -12.82 0.96 -11.62
CA LYS A 55 -11.65 0.13 -11.24
C LYS A 55 -10.57 0.96 -10.54
N ARG A 56 -10.30 2.18 -11.02
CA ARG A 56 -9.31 3.10 -10.44
C ARG A 56 -9.70 3.56 -9.04
N TYR A 57 -10.94 4.02 -8.85
CA TYR A 57 -11.46 4.50 -7.56
C TYR A 57 -11.71 3.39 -6.55
N LEU A 58 -11.97 2.16 -7.01
CA LEU A 58 -12.03 0.98 -6.14
C LEU A 58 -10.66 0.34 -5.90
N HIS A 59 -9.57 0.95 -6.40
CA HIS A 59 -8.20 0.46 -6.31
C HIS A 59 -8.06 -1.01 -6.74
N VAL A 60 -8.83 -1.45 -7.74
CA VAL A 60 -8.91 -2.86 -8.17
C VAL A 60 -7.56 -3.40 -8.63
N GLU A 61 -6.74 -2.56 -9.26
CA GLU A 61 -5.37 -2.96 -9.65
C GLU A 61 -4.46 -3.15 -8.44
N SER A 62 -4.61 -2.36 -7.38
CA SER A 62 -3.89 -2.59 -6.12
C SER A 62 -4.30 -3.93 -5.51
N VAL A 63 -5.60 -4.23 -5.48
CA VAL A 63 -6.12 -5.54 -5.03
C VAL A 63 -5.60 -6.69 -5.92
N ARG A 64 -5.58 -6.51 -7.24
CA ARG A 64 -5.06 -7.52 -8.17
C ARG A 64 -3.56 -7.77 -7.94
N ASN A 65 -2.77 -6.72 -7.78
CA ASN A 65 -1.34 -6.83 -7.46
C ASN A 65 -1.12 -7.53 -6.12
N MET A 66 -1.89 -7.17 -5.09
CA MET A 66 -1.85 -7.83 -3.78
C MET A 66 -2.18 -9.33 -3.87
N ILE A 67 -3.20 -9.70 -4.66
CA ILE A 67 -3.55 -11.11 -4.90
C ILE A 67 -2.43 -11.82 -5.67
N ALA A 68 -1.89 -11.18 -6.71
CA ALA A 68 -0.80 -11.74 -7.51
C ALA A 68 0.49 -11.93 -6.69
N ASP A 69 0.80 -11.03 -5.77
CA ASP A 69 1.94 -11.17 -4.86
C ASP A 69 1.71 -12.24 -3.79
N ARG A 70 0.46 -12.39 -3.31
CA ARG A 70 0.08 -13.46 -2.38
C ARG A 70 0.17 -14.85 -3.03
N ASP A 71 -0.31 -14.97 -4.25
CA ASP A 71 -0.42 -16.25 -4.97
C ASP A 71 0.85 -16.55 -5.80
N GLY A 72 1.68 -15.53 -6.04
CA GLY A 72 2.94 -15.63 -6.76
C GLY A 72 3.97 -16.46 -5.99
N LYS A 73 4.45 -17.52 -6.62
CA LYS A 73 5.52 -18.36 -6.08
C LYS A 73 6.87 -17.67 -6.28
N ALA A 74 7.73 -17.76 -5.28
CA ALA A 74 9.11 -17.35 -5.39
C ALA A 74 9.89 -18.39 -6.21
N GLU A 75 9.77 -18.34 -7.54
CA GLU A 75 10.36 -19.33 -8.46
C GLU A 75 11.46 -18.74 -9.39
N GLY A 76 12.00 -17.55 -9.06
CA GLY A 76 13.00 -16.86 -9.89
C GLY A 76 14.45 -17.09 -9.48
N THR A 77 15.35 -17.18 -10.47
CA THR A 77 16.80 -17.03 -10.33
C THR A 77 17.26 -15.55 -10.29
N ALA A 78 16.35 -14.61 -10.51
CA ALA A 78 16.64 -13.18 -10.46
C ALA A 78 16.68 -12.69 -9.00
N GLU A 79 17.53 -11.69 -8.75
CA GLU A 79 17.54 -10.98 -7.47
C GLU A 79 16.18 -10.30 -7.25
N GLU A 80 15.53 -10.63 -6.14
CA GLU A 80 14.21 -10.17 -5.76
C GLU A 80 14.31 -9.41 -4.45
N PHE A 81 13.68 -8.24 -4.40
CA PHE A 81 13.65 -7.33 -3.26
C PHE A 81 12.25 -7.29 -2.67
N ILE A 82 12.19 -7.11 -1.34
CA ILE A 82 10.96 -6.65 -0.70
C ILE A 82 10.81 -5.16 -1.02
N PHE A 83 9.61 -4.72 -1.38
CA PHE A 83 9.33 -3.33 -1.73
C PHE A 83 8.28 -2.74 -0.80
N MET A 84 8.51 -1.50 -0.34
CA MET A 84 7.56 -0.71 0.43
C MET A 84 7.55 0.74 -0.08
N LYS A 85 6.39 1.24 -0.50
CA LYS A 85 6.17 2.68 -0.71
C LYS A 85 5.61 3.29 0.57
N LEU A 86 6.35 4.21 1.16
CA LEU A 86 5.97 4.93 2.36
C LEU A 86 5.07 6.12 2.00
N GLY A 87 4.03 6.30 2.82
CA GLY A 87 3.17 7.48 2.83
C GLY A 87 3.22 8.13 4.21
N MET A 88 2.22 8.94 4.53
CA MET A 88 2.09 9.49 5.88
C MET A 88 1.82 8.36 6.87
N SER A 89 2.52 8.39 8.00
CA SER A 89 2.28 7.56 9.18
C SER A 89 2.03 8.45 10.40
N GLU A 90 1.64 7.85 11.52
CA GLU A 90 1.41 8.55 12.79
C GLU A 90 2.15 7.78 13.90
N THR A 91 2.76 8.51 14.83
CA THR A 91 3.31 7.93 16.06
C THR A 91 2.17 7.51 17.01
N ALA A 92 2.51 6.80 18.09
CA ALA A 92 1.58 6.45 19.16
C ALA A 92 0.94 7.68 19.83
N ASP A 93 1.65 8.81 19.84
CA ASP A 93 1.16 10.10 20.36
C ASP A 93 0.30 10.88 19.33
N GLY A 94 0.21 10.39 18.09
CA GLY A 94 -0.57 10.99 17.01
C GLY A 94 0.20 12.04 16.20
N ASP A 95 1.52 12.12 16.35
CA ASP A 95 2.34 13.03 15.54
C ASP A 95 2.50 12.46 14.12
N PRO A 96 2.18 13.24 13.07
CA PRO A 96 2.32 12.78 11.70
C PRO A 96 3.80 12.72 11.30
N LEU A 97 4.16 11.67 10.58
CA LEU A 97 5.48 11.49 9.97
C LEU A 97 5.32 11.23 8.48
N ASP A 98 6.10 11.91 7.65
CA ASP A 98 6.22 11.57 6.25
C ASP A 98 7.05 10.28 6.04
N GLY A 99 7.20 9.85 4.78
CA GLY A 99 7.93 8.63 4.47
C GLY A 99 9.42 8.70 4.80
N GLU A 100 10.04 9.88 4.69
CA GLU A 100 11.46 10.08 5.03
C GLU A 100 11.65 10.08 6.55
N GLU A 101 10.83 10.82 7.28
CA GLU A 101 10.82 10.89 8.75
C GLU A 101 10.58 9.51 9.36
N THR A 102 9.65 8.73 8.77
CA THR A 102 9.40 7.34 9.16
C THR A 102 10.68 6.51 9.09
N VAL A 103 11.43 6.54 7.98
CA VAL A 103 12.68 5.75 7.86
C VAL A 103 13.74 6.24 8.83
N ARG A 104 13.88 7.56 8.99
CA ARG A 104 14.88 8.15 9.91
C ARG A 104 14.65 7.70 11.35
N LEU A 105 13.40 7.61 11.79
CA LEU A 105 13.05 7.06 13.11
C LEU A 105 13.51 5.61 13.27
N TYR A 106 13.35 4.77 12.24
CA TYR A 106 13.86 3.40 12.24
C TYR A 106 15.39 3.34 12.19
N MET A 107 16.07 4.26 11.49
CA MET A 107 17.54 4.37 11.49
C MET A 107 18.07 4.72 12.88
N GLU A 108 17.37 5.57 13.63
CA GLU A 108 17.77 5.94 14.99
C GLU A 108 17.65 4.78 15.97
N ASP A 109 16.54 4.03 15.94
CA ASP A 109 16.38 2.81 16.78
C ASP A 109 17.44 1.75 16.40
N GLU A 110 17.68 1.55 15.10
CA GLU A 110 18.69 0.62 14.63
C GLU A 110 20.10 0.99 15.10
N ARG A 111 20.45 2.28 15.12
CA ARG A 111 21.75 2.76 15.60
C ARG A 111 21.98 2.42 17.08
N GLU A 112 20.93 2.45 17.89
CA GLU A 112 21.01 2.15 19.33
C GLU A 112 21.05 0.65 19.60
N ARG A 113 20.26 -0.13 18.85
CA ARG A 113 20.02 -1.56 19.12
C ARG A 113 20.82 -2.51 18.23
N GLY A 114 21.32 -2.03 17.10
CA GLY A 114 21.97 -2.80 16.03
C GLY A 114 20.99 -3.49 15.05
N TYR A 115 19.68 -3.32 15.27
CA TYR A 115 18.61 -3.75 14.38
C TYR A 115 17.31 -3.04 14.78
N THR A 116 16.29 -3.11 13.93
CA THR A 116 14.92 -2.72 14.28
C THR A 116 13.92 -3.62 13.56
N TRP A 117 12.73 -3.76 14.10
CA TRP A 117 11.58 -4.37 13.45
C TRP A 117 10.71 -3.31 12.79
N PHE A 118 10.63 -3.35 11.46
CA PHE A 118 9.70 -2.54 10.68
C PHE A 118 8.32 -3.19 10.67
N SER A 119 7.28 -2.40 10.90
CA SER A 119 5.89 -2.87 10.93
C SER A 119 5.12 -2.40 9.69
N THR A 120 4.24 -3.25 9.14
CA THR A 120 3.32 -2.82 8.08
C THR A 120 2.01 -3.62 8.03
N GLN A 121 0.97 -2.90 7.59
CA GLN A 121 -0.38 -3.42 7.36
C GLN A 121 -0.76 -3.45 5.87
N SER A 122 0.19 -3.24 4.96
CA SER A 122 -0.09 -3.06 3.53
C SER A 122 -0.73 -4.27 2.84
N LEU A 123 -0.58 -5.49 3.40
CA LEU A 123 -1.29 -6.68 2.92
C LEU A 123 -2.41 -7.07 3.90
N TYR A 124 -3.64 -7.14 3.39
CA TYR A 124 -4.83 -7.43 4.19
C TYR A 124 -4.76 -8.74 5.00
N TYR A 125 -4.06 -9.76 4.48
CA TYR A 125 -3.87 -11.06 5.14
C TYR A 125 -2.42 -11.29 5.61
N GLY A 126 -1.58 -10.25 5.57
CA GLY A 126 -0.13 -10.41 5.71
C GLY A 126 0.51 -11.12 4.52
N MET A 127 1.79 -11.42 4.64
CA MET A 127 2.53 -12.23 3.68
C MET A 127 2.08 -13.70 3.74
N ASN A 128 2.06 -14.35 2.57
CA ASN A 128 1.82 -15.78 2.45
C ASN A 128 2.93 -16.58 3.18
N ASP A 129 2.55 -17.63 3.93
CA ASP A 129 3.47 -18.50 4.66
C ASP A 129 4.61 -19.06 3.79
N ALA A 130 4.35 -19.35 2.51
CA ALA A 130 5.38 -19.80 1.58
C ALA A 130 6.43 -18.72 1.30
N ARG A 131 6.01 -17.43 1.18
CA ARG A 131 6.91 -16.28 1.00
C ARG A 131 7.72 -16.02 2.26
N VAL A 132 7.09 -16.09 3.43
CA VAL A 132 7.78 -15.97 4.73
C VAL A 132 8.88 -17.02 4.86
N LYS A 133 8.52 -18.31 4.66
CA LYS A 133 9.48 -19.43 4.69
C LYS A 133 10.60 -19.26 3.67
N TYR A 134 10.29 -18.77 2.48
CA TYR A 134 11.27 -18.55 1.42
C TYR A 134 12.32 -17.51 1.83
N TYR A 135 11.90 -16.33 2.32
CA TYR A 135 12.83 -15.29 2.74
C TYR A 135 13.67 -15.73 3.95
N ASN A 136 13.03 -16.29 4.98
CA ASN A 136 13.76 -16.75 6.16
C ASN A 136 14.76 -17.86 5.83
N LYS A 137 14.40 -18.81 4.95
CA LYS A 137 15.34 -19.84 4.47
C LYS A 137 16.51 -19.25 3.69
N LYS A 138 16.30 -18.21 2.89
CA LYS A 138 17.38 -17.50 2.18
C LYS A 138 18.33 -16.84 3.17
N ILE A 139 17.78 -16.16 4.18
CA ILE A 139 18.55 -15.46 5.22
C ILE A 139 19.36 -16.45 6.06
N GLU A 140 18.73 -17.54 6.52
CA GLU A 140 19.40 -18.64 7.23
C GLU A 140 20.51 -19.29 6.38
N GLY A 141 20.30 -19.35 5.06
CA GLY A 141 21.30 -19.83 4.10
C GLY A 141 22.42 -18.83 3.78
N GLY A 142 22.45 -17.66 4.42
CA GLY A 142 23.46 -16.62 4.22
C GLY A 142 23.26 -15.74 2.98
N THR A 143 22.10 -15.86 2.30
CA THR A 143 21.76 -14.95 1.20
C THR A 143 21.30 -13.62 1.75
N LYS A 144 21.93 -12.53 1.31
CA LYS A 144 21.49 -11.17 1.66
C LYS A 144 20.15 -10.88 1.01
N VAL A 145 19.12 -10.69 1.83
CA VAL A 145 17.81 -10.20 1.40
C VAL A 145 17.73 -8.70 1.71
N ARG A 146 17.17 -7.92 0.80
CA ARG A 146 17.04 -6.47 0.97
C ARG A 146 15.59 -6.02 0.84
N ILE A 147 15.25 -4.98 1.60
CA ILE A 147 14.02 -4.22 1.43
C ILE A 147 14.37 -2.84 0.84
N LEU A 148 13.55 -2.37 -0.09
CA LEU A 148 13.66 -1.06 -0.74
C LEU A 148 12.46 -0.21 -0.35
N PHE A 149 12.73 1.02 0.11
CA PHE A 149 11.73 1.99 0.50
C PHE A 149 11.61 3.08 -0.56
N ALA A 150 10.42 3.21 -1.15
CA ALA A 150 10.08 4.36 -1.97
C ALA A 150 9.42 5.46 -1.16
N VAL A 151 9.84 6.70 -1.38
CA VAL A 151 9.28 7.89 -0.73
C VAL A 151 8.71 8.82 -1.79
N ASN A 152 7.69 9.59 -1.39
CA ASN A 152 7.13 10.67 -2.18
C ASN A 152 7.00 11.94 -1.34
N ASN A 153 7.93 12.88 -1.49
CA ASN A 153 7.97 14.18 -0.82
C ASN A 153 8.71 15.21 -1.70
N GLU A 154 9.12 16.36 -1.15
CA GLU A 154 9.82 17.40 -1.91
C GLU A 154 11.17 16.94 -2.49
N ASN A 155 11.81 15.94 -1.85
CA ASN A 155 13.12 15.41 -2.24
C ASN A 155 13.02 14.20 -3.17
N TYR A 156 11.91 13.45 -3.08
CA TYR A 156 11.72 12.18 -3.80
C TYR A 156 10.41 12.20 -4.58
N ASP A 157 10.47 12.06 -5.90
CA ASP A 157 9.26 11.87 -6.73
C ASP A 157 8.98 10.38 -6.90
N ASN A 158 8.28 9.75 -5.95
CA ASN A 158 7.92 8.33 -6.02
C ASN A 158 9.10 7.45 -6.48
N ASP A 159 10.23 7.54 -5.78
CA ASP A 159 11.45 6.80 -6.13
C ASP A 159 12.02 6.07 -4.92
N ILE A 160 12.90 5.10 -5.17
CA ILE A 160 13.63 4.41 -4.11
C ILE A 160 14.56 5.43 -3.45
N ALA A 161 14.40 5.60 -2.14
CA ALA A 161 15.13 6.57 -1.34
C ALA A 161 16.04 5.87 -0.32
N PHE A 162 15.60 4.72 0.21
CA PHE A 162 16.31 3.99 1.24
C PHE A 162 16.29 2.49 0.99
N SER A 163 17.25 1.80 1.58
CA SER A 163 17.29 0.33 1.60
C SER A 163 17.74 -0.18 2.96
N ALA A 164 17.46 -1.45 3.24
CA ALA A 164 17.97 -2.13 4.42
C ALA A 164 18.21 -3.62 4.16
N GLU A 165 19.10 -4.23 4.93
CA GLU A 165 19.29 -5.69 4.98
C GLU A 165 18.20 -6.31 5.86
N VAL A 166 17.54 -7.34 5.35
CA VAL A 166 16.49 -8.08 6.07
C VAL A 166 17.11 -9.26 6.82
N LEU A 167 16.87 -9.30 8.12
CA LEU A 167 17.34 -10.34 9.04
C LEU A 167 16.28 -11.39 9.34
N GLU A 168 15.01 -11.01 9.30
CA GLU A 168 13.90 -11.92 9.57
C GLU A 168 12.59 -11.33 9.03
N VAL A 169 11.70 -12.20 8.56
CA VAL A 169 10.33 -11.85 8.20
C VAL A 169 9.37 -12.63 9.09
N TYR A 170 8.46 -11.93 9.74
CA TYR A 170 7.39 -12.50 10.54
C TYR A 170 6.03 -11.95 10.08
N SER A 171 5.06 -12.85 9.84
CA SER A 171 3.74 -12.44 9.33
C SER A 171 2.62 -13.28 9.93
N ARG A 172 1.48 -12.64 10.14
CA ARG A 172 0.22 -13.23 10.63
C ARG A 172 -0.97 -12.62 9.90
N LYS A 173 -2.06 -13.39 9.80
CA LYS A 173 -3.32 -12.94 9.18
C LYS A 173 -3.99 -11.80 9.97
N LEU A 174 -3.87 -11.84 11.28
CA LEU A 174 -4.38 -10.81 12.19
C LEU A 174 -3.21 -9.96 12.70
N PRO A 175 -3.42 -8.65 12.93
CA PRO A 175 -2.44 -7.80 13.57
C PRO A 175 -2.00 -8.36 14.92
N VAL A 176 -0.69 -8.43 15.14
CA VAL A 176 -0.07 -8.87 16.38
C VAL A 176 1.06 -7.91 16.75
N GLY A 177 1.44 -7.90 18.03
CA GLY A 177 2.62 -7.16 18.46
C GLY A 177 3.90 -7.71 17.83
N CYS A 178 4.96 -6.92 17.94
CA CYS A 178 6.30 -7.32 17.48
C CYS A 178 6.68 -8.69 18.08
N PRO A 179 7.27 -9.61 17.29
CA PRO A 179 7.70 -10.92 17.80
C PRO A 179 8.84 -10.84 18.83
N GLU A 180 9.50 -9.69 18.93
CA GLU A 180 10.58 -9.42 19.88
C GLU A 180 10.27 -8.18 20.71
N ASP A 181 10.33 -8.33 22.03
CA ASP A 181 9.95 -7.28 22.97
C ASP A 181 10.79 -6.02 22.75
N ASN A 182 10.09 -4.88 22.59
CA ASN A 182 10.68 -3.56 22.36
C ASN A 182 11.71 -3.52 21.21
N GLY A 183 11.57 -4.39 20.21
CA GLY A 183 12.48 -4.47 19.06
C GLY A 183 12.23 -3.44 17.96
N TYR A 184 11.48 -2.38 18.22
CA TYR A 184 11.04 -1.36 17.26
C TYR A 184 11.05 0.03 17.94
N PRO A 185 10.96 1.14 17.18
CA PRO A 185 11.04 2.48 17.76
C PRO A 185 9.94 2.74 18.79
N MET A 186 10.31 3.31 19.93
CA MET A 186 9.39 3.63 21.04
C MET A 186 8.24 4.56 20.63
N ALA A 187 8.46 5.39 19.60
CA ALA A 187 7.40 6.24 19.04
C ALA A 187 6.22 5.45 18.46
N TYR A 188 6.33 4.14 18.27
CA TYR A 188 5.23 3.26 17.86
C TYR A 188 4.78 2.32 19.00
N ASP A 189 4.89 2.74 20.27
CA ASP A 189 4.58 1.89 21.42
C ASP A 189 3.22 1.15 21.28
N ASN A 190 3.23 -0.14 21.63
CA ASN A 190 2.11 -1.08 21.47
C ASN A 190 1.60 -1.30 20.04
N GLU A 191 2.39 -0.95 19.01
CA GLU A 191 2.04 -1.17 17.61
C GLU A 191 1.68 -2.63 17.33
N LYS A 192 0.66 -2.82 16.49
CA LYS A 192 0.25 -4.13 16.01
C LYS A 192 0.21 -4.13 14.49
N ALA A 193 1.06 -4.96 13.90
CA ALA A 193 1.12 -5.16 12.47
C ALA A 193 0.85 -6.60 12.05
N ARG A 194 0.42 -6.79 10.80
CA ARG A 194 0.31 -8.12 10.18
C ARG A 194 1.67 -8.62 9.71
N ILE A 195 2.56 -7.72 9.33
CA ILE A 195 3.89 -8.02 8.84
C ILE A 195 4.89 -7.25 9.68
N TRP A 196 5.90 -7.97 10.17
CA TRP A 196 7.04 -7.47 10.89
C TRP A 196 8.30 -7.92 10.13
N ILE A 197 9.20 -6.99 9.85
CA ILE A 197 10.44 -7.26 9.13
C ILE A 197 11.61 -6.77 9.97
N LYS A 198 12.42 -7.69 10.48
CA LYS A 198 13.64 -7.37 11.21
C LYS A 198 14.68 -6.91 10.20
N MET A 199 15.25 -5.74 10.41
CA MET A 199 16.19 -5.13 9.48
C MET A 199 17.36 -4.46 10.19
N ARG A 200 18.44 -4.26 9.43
CA ARG A 200 19.64 -3.52 9.83
C ARG A 200 20.27 -2.86 8.62
N HIS A 201 21.29 -2.04 8.85
CA HIS A 201 22.00 -1.28 7.83
C HIS A 201 21.02 -0.46 7.00
N ILE A 202 20.19 0.32 7.68
CA ILE A 202 19.21 1.18 7.02
C ILE A 202 19.96 2.41 6.51
N GLU A 203 19.96 2.62 5.20
CA GLU A 203 20.73 3.70 4.57
C GLU A 203 20.04 4.26 3.32
N GLU A 204 20.46 5.47 2.93
CA GLU A 204 20.06 6.07 1.66
C GLU A 204 20.48 5.18 0.49
N GLU A 205 19.55 4.90 -0.42
CA GLU A 205 19.81 4.12 -1.63
C GLU A 205 20.24 5.04 -2.77
N LYS A 206 21.37 4.73 -3.39
CA LYS A 206 22.01 5.56 -4.44
C LYS A 206 22.23 4.82 -5.74
N GLU A 207 22.12 3.50 -5.73
CA GLU A 207 22.42 2.61 -6.85
C GLU A 207 21.14 2.13 -7.54
N ILE A 208 20.09 1.85 -6.76
CA ILE A 208 18.83 1.30 -7.25
C ILE A 208 17.76 2.39 -7.28
N ASN A 209 17.15 2.62 -8.44
CA ASN A 209 15.97 3.48 -8.56
C ASN A 209 14.76 2.70 -9.11
N ALA A 210 13.56 3.25 -8.93
CA ALA A 210 12.31 2.58 -9.26
C ALA A 210 12.15 2.31 -10.76
N SER A 211 12.79 3.10 -11.63
CA SER A 211 12.75 2.89 -13.08
C SER A 211 13.55 1.67 -13.53
N MET A 212 14.45 1.14 -12.70
CA MET A 212 15.18 -0.10 -12.97
C MET A 212 14.37 -1.37 -12.66
N LEU A 213 13.25 -1.21 -11.95
CA LEU A 213 12.54 -2.32 -11.31
C LEU A 213 11.20 -2.61 -11.98
N GLN A 214 10.76 -3.85 -11.83
CA GLN A 214 9.43 -4.33 -12.20
C GLN A 214 8.82 -5.13 -11.04
N ILE A 215 7.49 -5.14 -10.96
CA ILE A 215 6.76 -5.97 -10.01
C ILE A 215 6.94 -7.45 -10.41
N THR A 216 7.49 -8.26 -9.53
CA THR A 216 7.90 -9.64 -9.86
C THR A 216 6.73 -10.50 -10.33
N SER A 217 5.55 -10.32 -9.75
CA SER A 217 4.36 -11.13 -10.08
C SER A 217 3.69 -10.74 -11.41
N THR A 218 3.84 -9.49 -11.86
CA THR A 218 3.10 -8.97 -13.03
C THR A 218 4.00 -8.50 -14.17
N GLY A 219 5.30 -8.32 -13.94
CA GLY A 219 6.24 -7.73 -14.89
C GLY A 219 6.01 -6.24 -15.18
N ARG A 220 5.11 -5.58 -14.45
CA ARG A 220 4.81 -4.16 -14.66
C ARG A 220 5.93 -3.27 -14.16
N ASP A 221 6.14 -2.15 -14.85
CA ASP A 221 7.06 -1.09 -14.45
C ASP A 221 6.74 -0.55 -13.04
N LEU A 222 7.72 -0.58 -12.14
CA LEU A 222 7.51 -0.15 -10.76
C LEU A 222 7.21 1.34 -10.69
N LYS A 223 8.07 2.20 -11.29
CA LYS A 223 7.94 3.66 -11.28
C LYS A 223 6.55 4.12 -11.71
N GLN A 224 6.08 3.64 -12.85
CA GLN A 224 4.76 3.95 -13.38
C GLN A 224 3.64 3.50 -12.43
N THR A 225 3.79 2.35 -11.77
CA THR A 225 2.76 1.81 -10.88
C THR A 225 2.66 2.62 -9.58
N ILE A 226 3.81 3.02 -9.01
CA ILE A 226 3.84 3.74 -7.73
C ILE A 226 3.47 5.21 -7.86
N SER A 227 3.75 5.85 -9.00
CA SER A 227 3.28 7.21 -9.31
C SER A 227 1.74 7.29 -9.38
N ASN A 228 1.06 6.21 -9.73
CA ASN A 228 -0.41 6.14 -9.77
C ASN A 228 -1.04 5.73 -8.43
N ALA A 229 -0.25 5.59 -7.35
CA ALA A 229 -0.68 5.20 -6.00
C ALA A 229 -1.40 3.82 -5.93
N GLN A 230 -1.04 2.88 -6.81
CA GLN A 230 -1.69 1.57 -6.89
C GLN A 230 -0.86 0.42 -6.28
N TYR A 231 0.28 0.72 -5.68
CA TYR A 231 1.18 -0.31 -5.15
C TYR A 231 2.02 0.23 -3.99
N HIS A 232 1.78 -0.32 -2.80
CA HIS A 232 2.43 0.12 -1.56
C HIS A 232 3.37 -0.93 -0.99
N PHE A 233 3.12 -2.21 -1.24
CA PHE A 233 3.96 -3.28 -0.75
C PHE A 233 3.93 -4.46 -1.70
N GLY A 234 5.07 -5.12 -1.84
CA GLY A 234 5.16 -6.43 -2.46
C GLY A 234 6.57 -6.76 -2.86
N TYR A 235 6.76 -7.32 -4.05
CA TYR A 235 8.03 -7.89 -4.47
C TYR A 235 8.43 -7.38 -5.84
N VAL A 236 9.68 -6.96 -5.96
CA VAL A 236 10.22 -6.35 -7.17
C VAL A 236 11.52 -7.02 -7.56
N SER A 237 11.82 -7.02 -8.85
CA SER A 237 13.07 -7.50 -9.41
C SER A 237 13.55 -6.53 -10.48
N PHE A 238 14.83 -6.60 -10.83
CA PHE A 238 15.32 -5.85 -11.98
C PHE A 238 14.56 -6.24 -13.25
N LYS A 239 14.29 -5.24 -14.09
CA LYS A 239 13.80 -5.49 -15.44
C LYS A 239 14.81 -6.36 -16.18
N ARG A 240 14.31 -7.35 -16.92
CA ARG A 240 15.15 -8.09 -17.86
C ARG A 240 15.29 -7.23 -19.11
N ASN A 241 16.53 -6.85 -19.44
CA ASN A 241 16.87 -6.27 -20.73
C ASN A 241 16.65 -7.28 -21.87
#